data_AF-A0A923MYF2-F1
#
_entry.id   AF-A0A923MYF2-F1
#
_cell.length_a   1.000
_cell.length_b   1.000
_cell.length_c   1.000
_cell.angle_alpha   90.00
_cell.angle_beta   90.00
_cell.angle_gamma   90.00
#
_symmetry.space_group_name_H-M   'P 1'
#
loop_
_entity.id
_entity.type
_entity.pdbx_description
1 polymer ?
#
loop_
_entity_poly.entity_id
_entity_poly.type
_entity_poly.pdbx_seq_one_letter_code
_entity_poly.pdbx_strand_id
1 'polypeptide(L)'
;MVAFRIKVHLDIDNMRYFRKYFTFQLIAVILLIFTSCQSEIVTEEFTNQETILKDSPLTTFVKRVVMQNTSQDDFIDNAACFTVKFPYSVIVNNTIVSLDHVADYSKVEKQLSLSSNTKDPVIFMFPITLLFTDYTEKKINNQSEYDAQLQTCTVDSNTFLKINCIDFVFPIKISVYDSNTQIPSVVAITDDKSLYFFIENLGLSQYISFNYPLMVTDNIGQIVPIINNSRLEDAIKKAIDNCGTNNSASPLFLETITSGSWKISYYYEDIVKSSLYDGYVFNFKNDKTVTVNKSGKILQGEWETKVDNDVREFRVKIDLNIFNPLNEDWKLFEFNSDQLRFRGELDDGDKETSYLYFTKVK
;
A
#
# COMPACT_ATOMS: atom_id res chain seq x y z
N MET A 1 -57.81 -70.81 33.47
CA MET A 1 -56.54 -70.29 34.03
C MET A 1 -55.36 -70.33 33.04
N VAL A 2 -55.39 -71.15 31.97
CA VAL A 2 -54.27 -71.30 31.02
C VAL A 2 -54.19 -70.17 29.97
N ALA A 3 -55.33 -69.64 29.49
CA ALA A 3 -55.34 -68.60 28.46
C ALA A 3 -54.83 -67.22 28.95
N PHE A 4 -54.97 -66.91 30.25
CA PHE A 4 -54.54 -65.62 30.81
C PHE A 4 -53.01 -65.55 31.02
N ARG A 5 -52.35 -66.69 31.27
CA ARG A 5 -50.88 -66.76 31.41
C ARG A 5 -50.14 -66.59 30.08
N ILE A 6 -50.71 -67.07 28.97
CA ILE A 6 -50.08 -67.00 27.64
C ILE A 6 -50.08 -65.55 27.11
N LYS A 7 -51.16 -64.80 27.35
CA LYS A 7 -51.29 -63.40 26.87
C LYS A 7 -50.33 -62.44 27.59
N VAL A 8 -50.10 -62.64 28.89
CA VAL A 8 -49.14 -61.85 29.69
C VAL A 8 -47.68 -62.12 29.29
N HIS A 9 -47.35 -63.35 28.85
CA HIS A 9 -45.99 -63.69 28.42
C HIS A 9 -45.64 -63.08 27.05
N LEU A 10 -46.58 -63.10 26.11
CA LEU A 10 -46.42 -62.48 24.78
C LEU A 10 -46.25 -60.95 24.86
N ASP A 11 -46.94 -60.27 25.78
CA ASP A 11 -46.81 -58.82 25.98
C ASP A 11 -45.46 -58.41 26.59
N ILE A 12 -44.93 -59.19 27.55
CA ILE A 12 -43.64 -58.88 28.18
C ILE A 12 -42.47 -59.06 27.20
N ASP A 13 -42.53 -60.08 26.34
CA ASP A 13 -41.50 -60.30 25.32
C ASP A 13 -41.57 -59.22 24.23
N ASN A 14 -42.76 -58.82 23.77
CA ASN A 14 -42.91 -57.69 22.83
C ASN A 14 -42.42 -56.37 23.42
N MET A 15 -42.66 -56.09 24.71
CA MET A 15 -42.12 -54.90 25.38
C MET A 15 -40.59 -54.95 25.52
N ARG A 16 -40.00 -56.13 25.71
CA ARG A 16 -38.53 -56.31 25.75
C ARG A 16 -37.89 -56.11 24.37
N TYR A 17 -38.53 -56.58 23.31
CA TYR A 17 -38.08 -56.31 21.94
C TYR A 17 -38.22 -54.83 21.59
N PHE A 18 -39.36 -54.21 21.89
CA PHE A 18 -39.60 -52.77 21.68
C PHE A 18 -38.56 -51.91 22.42
N ARG A 19 -38.22 -52.25 23.68
CA ARG A 19 -37.18 -51.55 24.44
C ARG A 19 -35.80 -51.68 23.81
N LYS A 20 -35.45 -52.85 23.27
CA LYS A 20 -34.16 -53.09 22.58
C LYS A 20 -34.07 -52.31 21.27
N TYR A 21 -35.14 -52.28 20.48
CA TYR A 21 -35.22 -51.49 19.25
C TYR A 21 -35.17 -49.99 19.54
N PHE A 22 -35.88 -49.52 20.57
CA PHE A 22 -35.85 -48.13 21.00
C PHE A 22 -34.45 -47.71 21.49
N THR A 23 -33.77 -48.54 22.29
CA THR A 23 -32.39 -48.27 22.70
C THR A 23 -31.41 -48.29 21.52
N PHE A 24 -31.62 -49.17 20.52
CA PHE A 24 -30.78 -49.22 19.33
C PHE A 24 -30.98 -47.98 18.45
N GLN A 25 -32.23 -47.52 18.28
CA GLN A 25 -32.52 -46.28 17.56
C GLN A 25 -31.99 -45.05 18.30
N LEU A 26 -32.04 -45.02 19.63
CA LEU A 26 -31.50 -43.92 20.43
C LEU A 26 -29.97 -43.84 20.32
N ILE A 27 -29.28 -44.99 20.32
CA ILE A 27 -27.82 -45.07 20.11
C ILE A 27 -27.43 -44.68 18.68
N ALA A 28 -28.22 -45.08 17.67
CA ALA A 28 -27.99 -44.69 16.28
C ALA A 28 -28.18 -43.18 16.05
N VAL A 29 -29.18 -42.57 16.70
CA VAL A 29 -29.39 -41.11 16.67
C VAL A 29 -28.26 -40.38 17.39
N ILE A 30 -27.76 -40.88 18.53
CA ILE A 30 -26.62 -40.29 19.24
C ILE A 30 -25.33 -40.38 18.41
N LEU A 31 -25.09 -41.49 17.69
CA LEU A 31 -23.96 -41.65 16.78
C LEU A 31 -24.01 -40.70 15.57
N LEU A 32 -25.20 -40.33 15.10
CA LEU A 32 -25.39 -39.34 14.02
C LEU A 32 -25.08 -37.89 14.47
N ILE A 33 -25.10 -37.60 15.78
CA ILE A 33 -24.77 -36.27 16.33
C ILE A 33 -23.24 -36.08 16.42
N PHE A 34 -22.44 -37.15 16.46
CA PHE A 34 -20.98 -37.07 16.50
C PHE A 34 -20.29 -37.03 15.13
N THR A 35 -21.05 -37.06 14.01
CA THR A 35 -20.50 -36.96 12.66
C THR A 35 -20.67 -35.58 12.02
N SER A 36 -21.20 -34.57 12.72
CA SER A 36 -21.10 -33.18 12.27
C SER A 36 -19.71 -32.63 12.59
N CYS A 37 -18.69 -33.11 11.87
CA CYS A 37 -17.52 -32.28 11.65
C CYS A 37 -17.99 -31.20 10.67
N GLN A 38 -18.45 -30.06 11.19
CA GLN A 38 -18.57 -28.88 10.35
C GLN A 38 -17.15 -28.62 9.86
N SER A 39 -16.87 -28.86 8.57
CA SER A 39 -15.74 -28.20 7.93
C SER A 39 -16.16 -26.74 7.83
N GLU A 40 -15.91 -25.98 8.89
CA GLU A 40 -15.88 -24.53 8.80
C GLU A 40 -14.75 -24.22 7.82
N ILE A 41 -15.10 -24.14 6.53
CA ILE A 41 -14.33 -23.32 5.62
C ILE A 41 -14.67 -21.92 6.07
N VAL A 42 -13.93 -21.43 7.06
CA VAL A 42 -13.91 -20.00 7.34
C VAL A 42 -13.27 -19.41 6.09
N THR A 43 -14.11 -19.00 5.13
CA THR A 43 -13.72 -17.90 4.26
C THR A 43 -13.57 -16.72 5.20
N GLU A 44 -12.37 -16.53 5.73
CA GLU A 44 -12.04 -15.36 6.54
C GLU A 44 -12.24 -14.16 5.62
N GLU A 45 -13.38 -13.49 5.79
CA GLU A 45 -13.72 -12.24 5.12
C GLU A 45 -12.83 -11.16 5.73
N PHE A 46 -11.66 -10.95 5.14
CA PHE A 46 -10.78 -9.85 5.52
C PHE A 46 -11.37 -8.55 4.95
N THR A 47 -12.04 -7.77 5.79
CA THR A 47 -12.40 -6.39 5.44
C THR A 47 -11.14 -5.51 5.54
N ASN A 48 -10.97 -4.60 4.58
CA ASN A 48 -9.82 -3.68 4.59
C ASN A 48 -9.95 -2.57 5.66
N GLN A 49 -11.09 -2.51 6.37
CA GLN A 49 -11.33 -1.54 7.43
C GLN A 49 -10.28 -1.61 8.55
N GLU A 50 -9.77 -2.80 8.84
CA GLU A 50 -8.76 -3.01 9.88
C GLU A 50 -7.57 -3.86 9.44
N THR A 51 -7.74 -4.79 8.49
CA THR A 51 -6.66 -5.70 8.06
C THR A 51 -5.91 -5.14 6.85
N ILE A 52 -4.58 -5.18 6.92
CA ILE A 52 -3.66 -4.68 5.89
C ILE A 52 -2.76 -5.84 5.46
N LEU A 53 -2.61 -6.01 4.14
CA LEU A 53 -1.72 -6.98 3.52
C LEU A 53 -0.54 -6.26 2.84
N LYS A 54 0.50 -7.00 2.46
CA LYS A 54 1.67 -6.47 1.74
C LYS A 54 1.30 -5.62 0.52
N ASP A 55 0.34 -6.09 -0.26
CA ASP A 55 -0.04 -5.46 -1.53
C ASP A 55 -1.24 -4.50 -1.39
N SER A 56 -1.70 -4.23 -0.17
CA SER A 56 -2.75 -3.26 0.08
C SER A 56 -2.29 -1.83 -0.28
N PRO A 57 -3.19 -0.97 -0.79
CA PRO A 57 -2.93 0.45 -1.04
C PRO A 57 -2.28 1.18 0.14
N LEU A 58 -2.84 0.98 1.33
CA LEU A 58 -2.41 1.64 2.55
C LEU A 58 -0.95 1.32 2.90
N THR A 59 -0.49 0.09 2.62
CA THR A 59 0.90 -0.33 2.83
C THR A 59 1.86 0.52 2.00
N THR A 60 1.52 0.80 0.74
CA THR A 60 2.34 1.68 -0.10
C THR A 60 2.35 3.12 0.44
N PHE A 61 1.21 3.62 0.92
CA PHE A 61 1.12 4.98 1.44
C PHE A 61 1.90 5.16 2.73
N VAL A 62 1.71 4.27 3.70
CA VAL A 62 2.45 4.30 4.96
C VAL A 62 3.95 4.24 4.68
N LYS A 63 4.40 3.29 3.85
CA LYS A 63 5.81 3.18 3.45
C LYS A 63 6.37 4.50 2.91
N ARG A 64 5.60 5.20 2.06
CA ARG A 64 6.02 6.46 1.45
C ARG A 64 5.99 7.64 2.39
N VAL A 65 5.06 7.68 3.35
CA VAL A 65 5.07 8.69 4.41
C VAL A 65 6.37 8.59 5.20
N VAL A 66 6.80 7.37 5.53
CA VAL A 66 8.02 7.13 6.32
C VAL A 66 9.30 6.93 5.50
N MET A 67 9.31 7.29 4.21
CA MET A 67 10.57 7.31 3.45
C MET A 67 11.53 8.36 4.04
N GLN A 68 12.83 8.15 3.88
CA GLN A 68 13.83 9.14 4.28
C GLN A 68 13.60 10.43 3.50
N ASN A 69 13.50 11.55 4.22
CA ASN A 69 13.45 12.87 3.59
C ASN A 69 14.84 13.22 3.06
N THR A 70 14.92 13.47 1.75
CA THR A 70 16.17 13.77 1.04
C THR A 70 16.23 15.20 0.53
N SER A 71 15.14 15.96 0.55
CA SER A 71 15.10 17.31 -0.04
C SER A 71 15.61 18.42 0.88
N GLN A 72 15.99 18.08 2.12
CA GLN A 72 16.35 19.09 3.14
C GLN A 72 17.69 19.77 2.84
N ASP A 73 18.58 19.11 2.10
CA ASP A 73 19.89 19.61 1.70
C ASP A 73 20.04 19.84 0.19
N ASP A 74 18.93 19.90 -0.56
CA ASP A 74 18.94 20.20 -2.00
C ASP A 74 19.74 21.47 -2.33
N PHE A 75 19.78 22.45 -1.43
CA PHE A 75 20.54 23.70 -1.60
C PHE A 75 22.06 23.54 -1.39
N ILE A 76 22.48 22.44 -0.76
CA ILE A 76 23.88 22.05 -0.52
C ILE A 76 24.34 21.10 -1.62
N ASP A 77 23.53 20.08 -1.93
CA ASP A 77 23.93 18.92 -2.72
C ASP A 77 23.35 18.92 -4.15
N ASN A 78 22.38 19.78 -4.44
CA ASN A 78 21.67 19.86 -5.72
C ASN A 78 21.03 18.53 -6.16
N ALA A 79 20.59 17.69 -5.22
CA ALA A 79 20.12 16.34 -5.50
C ALA A 79 18.90 15.92 -4.66
N ALA A 80 17.72 15.87 -5.28
CA ALA A 80 16.50 15.47 -4.57
C ALA A 80 16.41 13.97 -4.19
N CYS A 81 17.26 13.10 -4.75
CA CYS A 81 17.12 11.63 -4.63
C CYS A 81 17.90 11.01 -3.46
N PHE A 82 18.78 11.76 -2.80
CA PHE A 82 19.55 11.35 -1.62
C PHE A 82 19.86 12.59 -0.77
N THR A 83 20.35 12.37 0.44
CA THR A 83 20.88 13.43 1.32
C THR A 83 22.26 13.03 1.82
N VAL A 84 23.08 13.98 2.26
CA VAL A 84 24.37 13.67 2.88
C VAL A 84 24.18 13.35 4.37
N LYS A 85 24.54 12.12 4.75
CA LYS A 85 24.45 11.65 6.14
C LYS A 85 25.44 12.40 7.03
N PHE A 86 24.91 12.98 8.10
CA PHE A 86 25.73 13.60 9.15
C PHE A 86 26.66 12.61 9.87
N PRO A 87 27.82 13.07 10.39
CA PRO A 87 28.38 14.41 10.21
C PRO A 87 29.19 14.53 8.90
N TYR A 88 29.23 15.74 8.33
CA TYR A 88 30.09 16.05 7.19
C TYR A 88 30.56 17.51 7.23
N SER A 89 31.41 17.91 6.28
CA SER A 89 31.87 19.29 6.19
C SER A 89 31.88 19.76 4.75
N VAL A 90 31.61 21.05 4.59
CA VAL A 90 31.61 21.72 3.29
C VAL A 90 32.50 22.95 3.33
N ILE A 91 33.01 23.35 2.17
CA ILE A 91 33.71 24.60 1.98
C ILE A 91 32.77 25.55 1.25
N VAL A 92 32.51 26.71 1.86
CA VAL A 92 31.68 27.78 1.29
C VAL A 92 32.41 29.10 1.50
N ASN A 93 32.65 29.84 0.42
CA ASN A 93 33.43 31.10 0.46
C ASN A 93 34.77 30.94 1.19
N ASN A 94 35.55 29.91 0.81
CA ASN A 94 36.84 29.53 1.39
C ASN A 94 36.84 29.22 2.91
N THR A 95 35.66 29.06 3.52
CA THR A 95 35.49 28.75 4.93
C THR A 95 34.95 27.34 5.10
N ILE A 96 35.53 26.57 6.03
CA ILE A 96 35.06 25.23 6.37
C ILE A 96 33.87 25.36 7.32
N VAL A 97 32.76 24.70 6.98
CA VAL A 97 31.55 24.62 7.79
C VAL A 97 31.31 23.16 8.15
N SER A 98 31.33 22.86 9.45
CA SER A 98 30.99 21.54 9.99
C SER A 98 29.49 21.44 10.25
N LEU A 99 28.94 20.30 9.82
CA LEU A 99 27.52 19.97 9.83
C LEU A 99 27.37 18.65 10.60
N ASP A 100 26.80 18.72 11.79
CA ASP A 100 26.59 17.57 12.69
C ASP A 100 25.11 17.17 12.78
N HIS A 101 24.21 18.12 12.51
CA HIS A 101 22.76 17.91 12.48
C HIS A 101 22.05 18.97 11.61
N VAL A 102 20.77 18.76 11.31
CA VAL A 102 19.94 19.63 10.44
C VAL A 102 20.00 21.12 10.81
N ALA A 103 20.06 21.48 12.11
CA ALA A 103 20.11 22.88 12.52
C ALA A 103 21.37 23.63 12.04
N ASP A 104 22.42 22.91 11.63
CA ASP A 104 23.66 23.49 11.10
C ASP A 104 23.53 23.99 9.66
N TYR A 105 22.46 23.65 8.94
CA TYR A 105 22.16 24.18 7.61
C TYR A 105 22.10 25.72 7.59
N SER A 106 21.62 26.32 8.67
CA SER A 106 21.63 27.78 8.87
C SER A 106 23.03 28.40 8.81
N LYS A 107 24.09 27.64 9.16
CA LYS A 107 25.49 28.09 9.05
C LYS A 107 25.91 28.22 7.59
N VAL A 108 25.48 27.27 6.75
CA VAL A 108 25.75 27.26 5.30
C VAL A 108 25.01 28.39 4.61
N GLU A 109 23.71 28.54 4.87
CA GLU A 109 22.89 29.63 4.32
C GLU A 109 23.48 31.01 4.68
N LYS A 110 23.87 31.20 5.95
CA LYS A 110 24.54 32.42 6.39
C LYS A 110 25.81 32.67 5.60
N GLN A 111 26.63 31.65 5.37
CA GLN A 111 27.87 31.80 4.62
C GLN A 111 27.63 32.15 3.15
N LEU A 112 26.60 31.55 2.52
CA LEU A 112 26.16 31.89 1.16
C LEU A 112 25.63 33.33 1.06
N SER A 113 24.99 33.84 2.12
CA SER A 113 24.46 35.21 2.15
C SER A 113 25.53 36.32 2.21
N LEU A 114 26.78 35.97 2.58
CA LEU A 114 27.88 36.93 2.72
C LEU A 114 28.53 37.31 1.39
N SER A 115 28.26 36.59 0.30
CA SER A 115 28.78 36.90 -1.02
C SER A 115 27.68 37.43 -1.95
N SER A 116 28.03 38.43 -2.77
CA SER A 116 27.14 39.00 -3.80
C SER A 116 27.06 38.12 -5.05
N ASN A 117 27.89 37.08 -5.13
CA ASN A 117 27.95 36.16 -6.25
C ASN A 117 27.01 34.98 -5.97
N THR A 118 25.89 34.93 -6.67
CA THR A 118 24.90 33.83 -6.61
C THR A 118 25.39 32.50 -7.19
N LYS A 119 26.72 32.32 -7.32
CA LYS A 119 27.37 31.20 -7.99
C LYS A 119 28.46 30.53 -7.16
N ASP A 120 28.65 30.91 -5.90
CA ASP A 120 29.68 30.28 -5.09
C ASP A 120 29.28 28.82 -4.81
N PRO A 121 30.02 27.84 -5.35
CA PRO A 121 29.65 26.45 -5.22
C PRO A 121 29.90 25.98 -3.79
N VAL A 122 28.97 25.19 -3.25
CA VAL A 122 29.21 24.42 -2.03
C VAL A 122 30.09 23.22 -2.40
N ILE A 123 31.25 23.09 -1.77
CA ILE A 123 32.21 22.02 -2.09
C ILE A 123 32.26 21.05 -0.92
N PHE A 124 31.98 19.77 -1.17
CA PHE A 124 32.06 18.73 -0.14
C PHE A 124 33.51 18.39 0.22
N MET A 125 33.75 18.16 1.51
CA MET A 125 34.98 17.53 1.99
C MET A 125 34.78 16.01 2.05
N PHE A 126 35.41 15.31 1.12
CA PHE A 126 35.32 13.85 1.02
C PHE A 126 36.23 13.14 2.04
N PRO A 127 35.89 11.90 2.44
CA PRO A 127 34.73 11.12 2.02
C PRO A 127 33.42 11.58 2.67
N ILE A 128 32.30 11.41 1.95
CA ILE A 128 30.94 11.61 2.48
C ILE A 128 30.15 10.30 2.36
N THR A 129 29.03 10.21 3.09
CA THR A 129 28.09 9.10 2.96
C THR A 129 26.75 9.66 2.52
N LEU A 130 26.23 9.15 1.41
CA LEU A 130 24.89 9.46 0.94
C LEU A 130 23.89 8.52 1.61
N LEU A 131 22.70 9.04 1.92
CA LEU A 131 21.55 8.33 2.45
C LEU A 131 20.38 8.49 1.47
N PHE A 132 19.87 7.39 0.95
CA PHE A 132 18.78 7.39 -0.03
C PHE A 132 17.40 7.34 0.63
N THR A 133 16.35 7.56 -0.18
CA THR A 133 14.95 7.56 0.28
C THR A 133 14.49 6.24 0.90
N ASP A 134 15.16 5.13 0.57
CA ASP A 134 14.95 3.77 1.11
C ASP A 134 15.84 3.44 2.33
N TYR A 135 16.51 4.44 2.89
CA TYR A 135 17.49 4.33 3.98
C TYR A 135 18.76 3.54 3.65
N THR A 136 18.99 3.17 2.39
CA THR A 136 20.30 2.62 1.99
C THR A 136 21.36 3.71 2.03
N GLU A 137 22.62 3.29 2.23
CA GLU A 137 23.75 4.20 2.35
C GLU A 137 24.81 3.89 1.29
N LYS A 138 25.42 4.93 0.73
CA LYS A 138 26.55 4.79 -0.19
C LYS A 138 27.67 5.75 0.18
N LYS A 139 28.85 5.19 0.43
CA LYS A 139 30.07 5.97 0.65
C LYS A 139 30.58 6.52 -0.68
N ILE A 140 30.95 7.80 -0.69
CA ILE A 140 31.52 8.52 -1.82
C ILE A 140 32.88 9.07 -1.39
N ASN A 141 33.94 8.70 -2.10
CA ASN A 141 35.31 8.96 -1.68
C ASN A 141 35.91 10.24 -2.28
N ASN A 142 35.31 10.80 -3.33
CA ASN A 142 35.85 11.95 -4.06
C ASN A 142 34.76 12.59 -4.95
N GLN A 143 35.08 13.77 -5.51
CA GLN A 143 34.19 14.53 -6.39
C GLN A 143 33.76 13.74 -7.64
N SER A 144 34.66 12.96 -8.25
CA SER A 144 34.32 12.21 -9.47
C SER A 144 33.26 11.13 -9.21
N GLU A 145 33.32 10.46 -8.05
CA GLU A 145 32.29 9.51 -7.64
C GLU A 145 30.95 10.20 -7.34
N TYR A 146 31.01 11.40 -6.77
CA TYR A 146 29.83 12.22 -6.50
C TYR A 146 29.14 12.69 -7.78
N ASP A 147 29.91 13.25 -8.73
CA ASP A 147 29.39 13.71 -10.02
C ASP A 147 28.74 12.55 -10.80
N ALA A 148 29.35 11.36 -10.77
CA ALA A 148 28.77 10.16 -11.37
C ALA A 148 27.45 9.75 -10.69
N GLN A 149 27.36 9.89 -9.37
CA GLN A 149 26.13 9.62 -8.63
C GLN A 149 25.03 10.63 -8.95
N LEU A 150 25.36 11.92 -9.10
CA LEU A 150 24.41 12.96 -9.53
C LEU A 150 23.78 12.65 -10.88
N GLN A 151 24.53 12.08 -11.83
CA GLN A 151 23.97 11.67 -13.13
C GLN A 151 22.92 10.56 -13.03
N THR A 152 22.95 9.76 -11.95
CA THR A 152 21.91 8.76 -11.66
C THR A 152 20.74 9.33 -10.87
N CYS A 153 20.88 10.55 -10.35
CA CYS A 153 19.88 11.26 -9.58
C CYS A 153 18.84 11.93 -10.49
N THR A 154 18.28 11.16 -11.41
CA THR A 154 17.06 11.55 -12.11
C THR A 154 15.88 11.12 -11.27
N VAL A 155 14.85 11.96 -11.16
CA VAL A 155 13.55 11.49 -10.65
C VAL A 155 13.14 10.33 -11.55
N ASP A 156 13.28 9.10 -11.05
CA ASP A 156 12.88 7.92 -11.78
C ASP A 156 11.39 8.05 -12.00
N SER A 157 10.99 8.24 -13.27
CA SER A 157 9.59 8.39 -13.64
C SER A 157 8.77 7.15 -13.27
N ASN A 158 9.41 6.04 -12.89
CA ASN A 158 8.76 4.79 -12.47
C ASN A 158 8.58 4.66 -10.95
N THR A 159 9.14 5.56 -10.14
CA THR A 159 9.14 5.44 -8.67
C THR A 159 8.29 6.52 -8.02
N PHE A 160 7.39 6.10 -7.11
CA PHE A 160 6.65 7.04 -6.29
C PHE A 160 7.53 7.61 -5.17
N LEU A 161 7.48 8.92 -5.00
CA LEU A 161 8.31 9.66 -4.04
C LEU A 161 7.71 9.66 -2.63
N LYS A 162 8.51 10.08 -1.64
CA LYS A 162 8.04 10.32 -0.26
C LYS A 162 6.79 11.20 -0.28
N ILE A 163 5.84 10.89 0.60
CA ILE A 163 4.68 11.75 0.85
C ILE A 163 5.06 12.70 1.98
N ASN A 164 5.06 14.00 1.69
CA ASN A 164 5.37 15.06 2.64
C ASN A 164 4.09 15.62 3.30
N CYS A 165 4.29 16.47 4.31
CA CYS A 165 3.23 17.15 5.07
C CYS A 165 2.31 16.24 5.89
N ILE A 166 2.75 15.03 6.18
CA ILE A 166 2.15 14.15 7.17
C ILE A 166 3.25 13.29 7.77
N ASP A 167 3.26 13.15 9.09
CA ASP A 167 4.25 12.34 9.81
C ASP A 167 3.57 11.53 10.92
N PHE A 168 4.07 10.33 11.20
CA PHE A 168 3.59 9.53 12.33
C PHE A 168 4.21 10.03 13.64
N VAL A 169 3.40 10.11 14.68
CA VAL A 169 3.87 10.34 16.05
C VAL A 169 4.14 8.98 16.69
N PHE A 170 5.41 8.68 16.92
CA PHE A 170 5.88 7.43 17.51
C PHE A 170 5.90 7.47 19.05
N PRO A 171 5.86 6.30 19.73
CA PRO A 171 5.80 4.96 19.16
C PRO A 171 4.40 4.55 18.69
N ILE A 172 4.33 3.70 17.67
CA ILE A 172 3.08 3.04 17.23
C ILE A 172 3.16 1.53 17.51
N LYS A 173 2.01 0.89 17.65
CA LYS A 173 1.92 -0.57 17.80
C LYS A 173 1.19 -1.19 16.62
N ILE A 174 1.69 -2.33 16.16
CA ILE A 174 1.15 -3.07 15.03
C ILE A 174 0.91 -4.50 15.49
N SER A 175 -0.35 -4.94 15.42
CA SER A 175 -0.70 -6.36 15.53
C SER A 175 -0.31 -7.07 14.25
N VAL A 176 0.33 -8.23 14.36
CA VAL A 176 0.76 -9.06 13.23
C VAL A 176 0.24 -10.48 13.43
N TYR A 177 -0.37 -11.03 12.40
CA TYR A 177 -0.78 -12.43 12.31
C TYR A 177 -0.08 -13.08 11.11
N ASP A 178 0.60 -14.20 11.31
CA ASP A 178 1.22 -14.97 10.23
C ASP A 178 0.41 -16.26 10.01
N SER A 179 -0.18 -16.43 8.84
CA SER A 179 -1.02 -17.60 8.53
C SER A 179 -0.23 -18.91 8.45
N ASN A 180 1.09 -18.87 8.26
CA ASN A 180 1.92 -20.07 8.26
C ASN A 180 2.13 -20.62 9.67
N THR A 181 2.32 -19.76 10.67
CA THR A 181 2.55 -20.17 12.06
C THR A 181 1.30 -20.09 12.91
N GLN A 182 0.27 -19.35 12.46
CA GLN A 182 -0.95 -19.04 13.19
C GLN A 182 -0.68 -18.34 14.54
N ILE A 183 0.42 -17.58 14.62
CA ILE A 183 0.85 -16.90 15.84
C ILE A 183 0.57 -15.40 15.70
N PRO A 184 -0.32 -14.82 16.53
CA PRO A 184 -0.44 -13.38 16.65
C PRO A 184 0.70 -12.81 17.49
N SER A 185 1.16 -11.63 17.13
CA SER A 185 2.16 -10.86 17.89
C SER A 185 1.87 -9.36 17.79
N VAL A 186 2.51 -8.56 18.65
CA VAL A 186 2.43 -7.11 18.61
C VAL A 186 3.85 -6.55 18.56
N VAL A 187 4.12 -5.70 17.58
CA VAL A 187 5.40 -5.03 17.40
C VAL A 187 5.24 -3.55 17.73
N ALA A 188 6.14 -3.02 18.55
CA ALA A 188 6.24 -1.58 18.79
C ALA A 188 7.28 -0.98 17.83
N ILE A 189 6.89 0.04 17.08
CA ILE A 189 7.74 0.75 16.13
C ILE A 189 8.02 2.14 16.70
N THR A 190 9.28 2.56 16.69
CA THR A 190 9.76 3.75 17.41
C THR A 190 10.15 4.93 16.52
N ASP A 191 10.27 4.71 15.21
CA ASP A 191 10.75 5.70 14.25
C ASP A 191 10.38 5.30 12.81
N ASP A 192 10.51 6.26 11.90
CA ASP A 192 10.21 6.10 10.48
C ASP A 192 11.00 4.96 9.82
N LYS A 193 12.31 4.87 10.09
CA LYS A 193 13.19 3.84 9.50
C LYS A 193 12.72 2.45 9.87
N SER A 194 12.36 2.25 11.13
CA SER A 194 11.83 0.98 11.63
C SER A 194 10.47 0.65 10.99
N LEU A 195 9.59 1.64 10.81
CA LEU A 195 8.31 1.43 10.11
C LEU A 195 8.52 1.09 8.63
N TYR A 196 9.42 1.81 7.96
CA TYR A 196 9.77 1.60 6.56
C TYR A 196 10.20 0.14 6.33
N PHE A 197 11.16 -0.35 7.11
CA PHE A 197 11.64 -1.72 6.98
C PHE A 197 10.63 -2.76 7.42
N PHE A 198 9.80 -2.46 8.42
CA PHE A 198 8.71 -3.35 8.82
C PHE A 198 7.75 -3.59 7.63
N ILE A 199 7.32 -2.52 6.96
CA ILE A 199 6.42 -2.60 5.81
C ILE A 199 7.10 -3.25 4.60
N GLU A 200 8.34 -2.86 4.28
CA GLU A 200 9.08 -3.40 3.13
C GLU A 200 9.26 -4.92 3.22
N ASN A 201 9.58 -5.40 4.42
CA ASN A 201 9.84 -6.81 4.68
C ASN A 201 8.58 -7.61 5.06
N LEU A 202 7.39 -7.03 4.95
CA LEU A 202 6.15 -7.73 5.25
C LEU A 202 5.97 -8.93 4.32
N GLY A 203 5.77 -10.12 4.90
CA GLY A 203 5.58 -11.37 4.16
C GLY A 203 4.20 -11.49 3.53
N LEU A 204 4.07 -12.35 2.51
CA LEU A 204 2.77 -12.62 1.86
C LEU A 204 1.79 -13.38 2.78
N SER A 205 2.30 -14.11 3.78
CA SER A 205 1.49 -14.78 4.80
C SER A 205 1.18 -13.91 6.02
N GLN A 206 1.70 -12.67 6.04
CA GLN A 206 1.56 -11.77 7.17
C GLN A 206 0.43 -10.77 6.94
N TYR A 207 -0.45 -10.70 7.91
CA TYR A 207 -1.58 -9.78 7.99
C TYR A 207 -1.33 -8.84 9.16
N ILE A 208 -1.47 -7.55 8.94
CA ILE A 208 -1.21 -6.56 9.99
C ILE A 208 -2.43 -5.70 10.26
N SER A 209 -2.48 -5.14 11.46
CA SER A 209 -3.44 -4.11 11.83
C SER A 209 -2.76 -3.10 12.74
N PHE A 210 -2.97 -1.81 12.47
CA PHE A 210 -2.52 -0.76 13.36
C PHE A 210 -3.36 -0.77 14.64
N ASN A 211 -2.70 -0.63 15.80
CA ASN A 211 -3.43 -0.45 17.04
C ASN A 211 -3.84 1.02 17.18
N TYR A 212 -5.05 1.31 16.74
CA TYR A 212 -5.66 2.64 16.84
C TYR A 212 -5.98 3.03 18.30
N PRO A 213 -6.00 4.35 18.62
CA PRO A 213 -5.72 5.45 17.70
C PRO A 213 -4.23 5.60 17.40
N LEU A 214 -3.92 5.93 16.14
CA LEU A 214 -2.60 6.46 15.76
C LEU A 214 -2.64 7.98 15.90
N MET A 215 -1.49 8.59 16.12
CA MET A 215 -1.35 10.04 16.13
C MET A 215 -0.50 10.43 14.93
N VAL A 216 -0.97 11.39 14.13
CA VAL A 216 -0.22 11.95 12.99
C VAL A 216 -0.09 13.46 13.13
N THR A 217 0.99 14.02 12.60
CA THR A 217 1.17 15.45 12.45
C THR A 217 0.78 15.86 11.03
N ASP A 218 -0.02 16.92 10.87
CA ASP A 218 -0.44 17.42 9.55
C ASP A 218 0.50 18.51 8.99
N ASN A 219 0.12 19.07 7.84
CA ASN A 219 0.90 20.08 7.11
C ASN A 219 1.15 21.39 7.88
N ILE A 220 0.42 21.66 8.96
CA ILE A 220 0.58 22.83 9.82
C ILE A 220 1.15 22.47 11.19
N GLY A 221 1.59 21.22 11.39
CA GLY A 221 2.19 20.76 12.64
C GLY A 221 1.17 20.36 13.71
N GLN A 222 -0.14 20.29 13.38
CA GLN A 222 -1.15 19.87 14.35
C GLN A 222 -1.19 18.35 14.48
N ILE A 223 -1.35 17.88 15.72
CA ILE A 223 -1.48 16.44 16.00
C ILE A 223 -2.95 16.04 15.87
N VAL A 224 -3.24 15.10 14.98
CA VAL A 224 -4.58 14.60 14.66
C VAL A 224 -4.68 13.12 15.03
N PRO A 225 -5.71 12.69 15.78
CA PRO A 225 -5.95 11.28 16.03
C PRO A 225 -6.56 10.60 14.81
N ILE A 226 -6.01 9.45 14.45
CA ILE A 226 -6.51 8.56 13.40
C ILE A 226 -7.09 7.33 14.06
N ILE A 227 -8.31 6.96 13.70
CA ILE A 227 -9.09 5.93 14.43
C ILE A 227 -9.28 4.63 13.65
N ASN A 228 -8.99 4.61 12.34
CA ASN A 228 -9.09 3.43 11.48
C ASN A 228 -8.31 3.66 10.17
N ASN A 229 -8.24 2.62 9.33
CA ASN A 229 -7.52 2.65 8.05
C ASN A 229 -8.09 3.72 7.09
N SER A 230 -9.41 3.88 7.04
CA SER A 230 -10.06 4.88 6.19
C SER A 230 -9.62 6.30 6.54
N ARG A 231 -9.61 6.65 7.83
CA ARG A 231 -9.16 7.97 8.29
C ARG A 231 -7.67 8.19 8.07
N LEU A 232 -6.85 7.14 8.21
CA LEU A 232 -5.42 7.22 7.91
C LEU A 232 -5.21 7.55 6.43
N GLU A 233 -5.92 6.83 5.57
CA GLU A 233 -5.83 7.03 4.14
C GLU A 233 -6.32 8.41 3.72
N ASP A 234 -7.44 8.90 4.28
CA ASP A 234 -7.94 10.25 4.01
C ASP A 234 -6.96 11.34 4.44
N ALA A 235 -6.30 11.17 5.59
CA ALA A 235 -5.26 12.09 6.04
C ALA A 235 -4.05 12.10 5.08
N ILE A 236 -3.61 10.94 4.63
CA ILE A 236 -2.51 10.82 3.66
C ILE A 236 -2.91 11.40 2.30
N LYS A 237 -4.12 11.12 1.81
CA LYS A 237 -4.68 11.69 0.57
C LYS A 237 -4.68 13.22 0.64
N LYS A 238 -5.16 13.78 1.75
CA LYS A 238 -5.15 15.23 1.97
C LYS A 238 -3.74 15.81 1.92
N ALA A 239 -2.74 15.09 2.43
CA ALA A 239 -1.35 15.49 2.35
C ALA A 239 -0.82 15.45 0.91
N ILE A 240 -1.12 14.40 0.15
CA ILE A 240 -0.77 14.30 -1.28
C ILE A 240 -1.34 15.49 -2.06
N ASP A 241 -2.64 15.77 -1.90
CA ASP A 241 -3.36 16.76 -2.70
C ASP A 241 -3.00 18.22 -2.34
N ASN A 242 -2.68 18.49 -1.06
CA ASN A 242 -2.57 19.87 -0.55
C ASN A 242 -1.16 20.30 -0.12
N CYS A 243 -0.16 19.43 -0.26
CA CYS A 243 1.22 19.73 0.14
C CYS A 243 2.05 20.19 -1.07
N GLY A 244 2.41 21.47 -1.10
CA GLY A 244 3.20 22.05 -2.20
C GLY A 244 4.63 21.51 -2.35
N THR A 245 5.13 20.74 -1.38
CA THR A 245 6.45 20.08 -1.45
C THR A 245 6.39 18.65 -1.99
N ASN A 246 5.21 18.12 -2.28
CA ASN A 246 5.10 16.87 -3.02
C ASN A 246 5.43 17.14 -4.49
N ASN A 247 6.57 16.60 -4.95
CA ASN A 247 7.06 16.76 -6.32
C ASN A 247 5.98 16.37 -7.33
N SER A 248 5.44 17.38 -8.01
CA SER A 248 4.30 17.25 -8.93
C SER A 248 4.72 17.08 -10.38
N ALA A 249 5.93 16.55 -10.64
CA ALA A 249 6.35 16.17 -12.00
C ALA A 249 5.57 14.94 -12.45
N SER A 250 4.27 15.13 -12.68
CA SER A 250 3.37 14.14 -13.20
C SER A 250 3.58 14.12 -14.72
N PRO A 251 4.01 12.99 -15.31
CA PRO A 251 4.03 12.87 -16.76
C PRO A 251 2.62 13.14 -17.31
N LEU A 252 2.47 13.53 -18.57
CA LEU A 252 1.12 13.71 -19.12
C LEU A 252 0.38 12.37 -19.07
N PHE A 253 -0.73 12.31 -18.32
CA PHE A 253 -1.50 11.07 -18.13
C PHE A 253 -1.83 10.37 -19.45
N LEU A 254 -2.24 11.15 -20.46
CA LEU A 254 -2.58 10.64 -21.80
C LEU A 254 -1.38 9.99 -22.49
N GLU A 255 -0.19 10.59 -22.38
CA GLU A 255 1.03 9.99 -22.91
C GLU A 255 1.39 8.73 -22.14
N THR A 256 1.21 8.75 -20.82
CA THR A 256 1.53 7.61 -19.95
C THR A 256 0.65 6.41 -20.28
N ILE A 257 -0.68 6.54 -20.18
CA ILE A 257 -1.61 5.43 -20.39
C ILE A 257 -1.49 4.81 -21.79
N THR A 258 -1.09 5.60 -22.80
CA THR A 258 -0.93 5.12 -24.19
C THR A 258 0.49 4.70 -24.56
N SER A 259 1.47 4.86 -23.67
CA SER A 259 2.89 4.55 -23.93
C SER A 259 3.26 3.07 -23.81
N GLY A 260 2.29 2.15 -23.69
CA GLY A 260 2.59 0.73 -23.62
C GLY A 260 1.41 -0.14 -23.24
N SER A 261 1.75 -1.38 -22.89
CA SER A 261 0.80 -2.40 -22.44
C SER A 261 0.76 -2.47 -20.91
N TRP A 262 -0.42 -2.73 -20.38
CA TRP A 262 -0.72 -2.69 -18.95
C TRP A 262 -1.35 -4.00 -18.50
N LYS A 263 -1.13 -4.38 -17.25
CA LYS A 263 -1.87 -5.44 -16.56
C LYS A 263 -2.52 -4.88 -15.31
N ILE A 264 -3.67 -5.41 -14.92
CA ILE A 264 -4.24 -5.08 -13.61
C ILE A 264 -3.34 -5.73 -12.55
N SER A 265 -2.74 -4.91 -11.71
CA SER A 265 -1.89 -5.35 -10.60
C SER A 265 -2.66 -5.44 -9.29
N TYR A 266 -3.71 -4.64 -9.13
CA TYR A 266 -4.56 -4.67 -7.96
C TYR A 266 -5.98 -4.24 -8.34
N TYR A 267 -6.98 -5.03 -7.95
CA TYR A 267 -8.39 -4.64 -8.03
C TYR A 267 -9.09 -5.05 -6.74
N TYR A 268 -9.77 -4.09 -6.12
CA TYR A 268 -10.48 -4.27 -4.87
C TYR A 268 -11.86 -3.62 -4.96
N GLU A 269 -12.87 -4.39 -4.60
CA GLU A 269 -14.26 -3.97 -4.48
C GLU A 269 -14.90 -4.94 -3.49
N ASP A 270 -15.10 -4.50 -2.24
CA ASP A 270 -15.43 -5.28 -1.03
C ASP A 270 -14.38 -6.34 -0.63
N ILE A 271 -13.76 -7.01 -1.61
CA ILE A 271 -12.69 -7.98 -1.46
C ILE A 271 -11.66 -7.79 -2.58
N VAL A 272 -10.44 -8.33 -2.38
CA VAL A 272 -9.42 -8.36 -3.43
C VAL A 272 -9.83 -9.33 -4.54
N LYS A 273 -9.93 -8.82 -5.77
CA LYS A 273 -10.42 -9.54 -6.97
C LYS A 273 -9.38 -9.59 -8.10
N SER A 274 -8.13 -9.20 -7.83
CA SER A 274 -7.04 -9.08 -8.83
C SER A 274 -6.84 -10.33 -9.69
N SER A 275 -6.91 -11.52 -9.10
CA SER A 275 -6.65 -12.80 -9.77
C SER A 275 -7.64 -13.12 -10.90
N LEU A 276 -8.83 -12.50 -10.91
CA LEU A 276 -9.78 -12.63 -12.01
C LEU A 276 -9.22 -12.10 -13.33
N TYR A 277 -8.26 -11.15 -13.25
CA TYR A 277 -7.67 -10.46 -14.38
C TYR A 277 -6.27 -10.97 -14.74
N ASP A 278 -5.82 -12.09 -14.16
CA ASP A 278 -4.52 -12.68 -14.47
C ASP A 278 -4.40 -13.08 -15.95
N GLY A 279 -3.27 -12.71 -16.54
CA GLY A 279 -2.94 -12.98 -17.94
C GLY A 279 -3.63 -12.07 -18.97
N TYR A 280 -4.45 -11.10 -18.54
CA TYR A 280 -4.99 -10.08 -19.44
C TYR A 280 -4.01 -8.91 -19.57
N VAL A 281 -3.78 -8.49 -20.82
CA VAL A 281 -2.89 -7.38 -21.18
C VAL A 281 -3.69 -6.32 -21.95
N PHE A 282 -3.77 -5.13 -21.39
CA PHE A 282 -4.52 -3.99 -21.89
C PHE A 282 -3.59 -3.08 -22.69
N ASN A 283 -4.05 -2.60 -23.84
CA ASN A 283 -3.33 -1.62 -24.65
C ASN A 283 -4.29 -0.49 -25.03
N PHE A 284 -4.14 0.64 -24.36
CA PHE A 284 -4.92 1.85 -24.57
C PHE A 284 -4.32 2.69 -25.69
N LYS A 285 -5.15 3.17 -26.60
CA LYS A 285 -4.72 3.98 -27.75
C LYS A 285 -5.23 5.42 -27.68
N ASN A 286 -4.56 6.31 -28.39
CA ASN A 286 -4.90 7.74 -28.47
C ASN A 286 -6.29 8.00 -29.06
N ASP A 287 -6.79 7.10 -29.90
CA ASP A 287 -8.13 7.15 -30.50
C ASP A 287 -9.26 6.69 -29.56
N LYS A 288 -8.96 6.51 -28.26
CA LYS A 288 -9.90 6.05 -27.22
C LYS A 288 -10.34 4.59 -27.35
N THR A 289 -9.69 3.81 -28.21
CA THR A 289 -9.86 2.36 -28.23
C THR A 289 -8.94 1.69 -27.20
N VAL A 290 -9.39 0.57 -26.64
CA VAL A 290 -8.57 -0.34 -25.84
C VAL A 290 -8.67 -1.75 -26.40
N THR A 291 -7.53 -2.44 -26.50
CA THR A 291 -7.50 -3.87 -26.81
C THR A 291 -7.04 -4.64 -25.60
N VAL A 292 -7.69 -5.77 -25.30
CA VAL A 292 -7.28 -6.67 -24.22
C VAL A 292 -6.90 -8.02 -24.79
N ASN A 293 -5.64 -8.43 -24.63
CA ASN A 293 -5.11 -9.71 -25.08
C ASN A 293 -5.00 -10.68 -23.90
N LYS A 294 -5.50 -11.90 -24.08
CA LYS A 294 -5.18 -13.05 -23.22
C LYS A 294 -4.92 -14.28 -24.08
N SER A 295 -3.68 -14.79 -24.03
CA SER A 295 -3.25 -15.97 -24.78
C SER A 295 -3.58 -15.91 -26.29
N GLY A 296 -3.46 -14.73 -26.90
CA GLY A 296 -3.70 -14.51 -28.33
C GLY A 296 -5.15 -14.20 -28.70
N LYS A 297 -6.11 -14.33 -27.77
CA LYS A 297 -7.48 -13.85 -27.97
C LYS A 297 -7.53 -12.35 -27.67
N ILE A 298 -7.96 -11.57 -28.65
CA ILE A 298 -8.08 -10.12 -28.55
C ILE A 298 -9.55 -9.74 -28.35
N LEU A 299 -9.81 -8.98 -27.30
CA LEU A 299 -11.07 -8.30 -27.04
C LEU A 299 -10.90 -6.81 -27.37
N GLN A 300 -11.99 -6.19 -27.78
CA GLN A 300 -12.06 -4.76 -28.04
C GLN A 300 -12.89 -4.06 -26.97
N GLY A 301 -12.68 -2.76 -26.88
CA GLY A 301 -13.35 -1.90 -25.94
C GLY A 301 -12.99 -0.44 -26.19
N GLU A 302 -13.54 0.41 -25.35
CA GLU A 302 -13.34 1.85 -25.36
C GLU A 302 -12.92 2.32 -23.97
N TRP A 303 -12.18 3.42 -23.92
CA TRP A 303 -11.82 4.07 -22.67
C TRP A 303 -11.96 5.58 -22.81
N GLU A 304 -12.33 6.24 -21.73
CA GLU A 304 -12.47 7.68 -21.70
C GLU A 304 -11.78 8.28 -20.47
N THR A 305 -11.44 9.55 -20.59
CA THR A 305 -10.94 10.33 -19.46
C THR A 305 -11.34 11.79 -19.64
N LYS A 306 -11.73 12.42 -18.55
CA LYS A 306 -12.04 13.85 -18.45
C LYS A 306 -11.46 14.39 -17.16
N VAL A 307 -11.39 15.72 -17.05
CA VAL A 307 -11.05 16.39 -15.79
C VAL A 307 -12.29 17.13 -15.33
N ASP A 308 -12.71 16.89 -14.09
CA ASP A 308 -13.83 17.55 -13.43
C ASP A 308 -13.37 18.03 -12.05
N ASN A 309 -13.52 19.32 -11.75
CA ASN A 309 -13.02 19.97 -10.52
C ASN A 309 -11.58 19.59 -10.15
N ASP A 310 -10.66 19.69 -11.11
CA ASP A 310 -9.24 19.32 -11.00
C ASP A 310 -8.95 17.83 -10.72
N VAL A 311 -9.99 16.99 -10.70
CA VAL A 311 -9.86 15.54 -10.57
C VAL A 311 -10.01 14.90 -11.94
N ARG A 312 -9.04 14.07 -12.33
CA ARG A 312 -9.15 13.28 -13.56
C ARG A 312 -9.98 12.03 -13.32
N GLU A 313 -11.02 11.87 -14.12
CA GLU A 313 -11.82 10.65 -14.19
C GLU A 313 -11.35 9.75 -15.34
N PHE A 314 -11.51 8.45 -15.17
CA PHE A 314 -11.18 7.39 -16.10
C PHE A 314 -12.29 6.34 -16.10
N ARG A 315 -12.72 5.92 -17.28
CA ARG A 315 -13.66 4.81 -17.44
C ARG A 315 -13.15 3.88 -18.54
N VAL A 316 -13.30 2.58 -18.35
CA VAL A 316 -12.94 1.56 -19.32
C VAL A 316 -14.08 0.58 -19.50
N LYS A 317 -14.45 0.32 -20.75
CA LYS A 317 -15.49 -0.61 -21.13
C LYS A 317 -14.95 -1.59 -22.14
N ILE A 318 -15.07 -2.89 -21.85
CA ILE A 318 -14.57 -3.98 -22.71
C ILE A 318 -15.73 -4.91 -23.01
N ASP A 319 -15.78 -5.43 -24.24
CA ASP A 319 -16.87 -6.28 -24.73
C ASP A 319 -16.80 -7.72 -24.17
N LEU A 320 -16.80 -7.86 -22.84
CA LEU A 320 -16.89 -9.13 -22.13
C LEU A 320 -17.33 -8.92 -20.67
N ASN A 321 -18.30 -9.72 -20.21
CA ASN A 321 -18.96 -9.56 -18.90
C ASN A 321 -18.00 -9.51 -17.69
N ILE A 322 -16.84 -10.18 -17.74
CA ILE A 322 -15.86 -10.16 -16.64
C ILE A 322 -15.28 -8.75 -16.37
N PHE A 323 -15.36 -7.85 -17.35
CA PHE A 323 -14.90 -6.46 -17.22
C PHE A 323 -16.02 -5.47 -16.88
N ASN A 324 -17.28 -5.91 -16.79
CA ASN A 324 -18.37 -5.02 -16.38
C ASN A 324 -18.10 -4.32 -15.05
N PRO A 325 -17.53 -4.98 -14.01
CA PRO A 325 -17.17 -4.30 -12.75
C PRO A 325 -16.06 -3.25 -12.86
N LEU A 326 -15.34 -3.20 -13.99
CA LEU A 326 -14.34 -2.15 -14.23
C LEU A 326 -14.93 -0.91 -14.90
N ASN A 327 -16.18 -0.99 -15.40
CA ASN A 327 -16.85 0.10 -16.09
C ASN A 327 -17.50 1.07 -15.10
N GLU A 328 -16.66 1.68 -14.26
CA GLU A 328 -17.01 2.65 -13.23
C GLU A 328 -16.35 4.00 -13.52
N ASP A 329 -16.78 5.05 -12.82
CA ASP A 329 -16.14 6.37 -12.84
C ASP A 329 -14.96 6.40 -11.88
N TRP A 330 -13.82 5.92 -12.36
CA TRP A 330 -12.60 5.86 -11.57
C TRP A 330 -11.94 7.23 -11.48
N LYS A 331 -11.62 7.68 -10.28
CA LYS A 331 -10.78 8.86 -10.06
C LYS A 331 -9.32 8.47 -10.10
N LEU A 332 -8.56 9.11 -11.00
CA LEU A 332 -7.10 8.99 -11.01
C LEU A 332 -6.57 9.55 -9.69
N PHE A 333 -5.85 8.70 -8.98
CA PHE A 333 -5.29 9.03 -7.69
C PHE A 333 -3.80 9.34 -7.83
N GLU A 334 -3.01 8.41 -8.37
CA GLU A 334 -1.58 8.60 -8.60
C GLU A 334 -1.13 7.81 -9.82
N PHE A 335 -0.11 8.30 -10.51
CA PHE A 335 0.49 7.55 -11.60
C PHE A 335 1.92 7.99 -11.88
N ASN A 336 2.65 7.11 -12.54
CA ASN A 336 4.01 7.30 -12.99
C ASN A 336 4.18 6.50 -14.31
N SER A 337 5.36 6.43 -14.92
CA SER A 337 5.53 5.76 -16.22
C SER A 337 5.26 4.25 -16.21
N ASP A 338 5.29 3.61 -15.04
CA ASP A 338 5.11 2.17 -14.85
C ASP A 338 3.82 1.79 -14.09
N GLN A 339 3.14 2.75 -13.43
CA GLN A 339 1.96 2.46 -12.61
C GLN A 339 0.84 3.50 -12.83
N LEU A 340 -0.40 3.03 -12.95
CA LEU A 340 -1.61 3.85 -12.91
C LEU A 340 -2.44 3.41 -11.72
N ARG A 341 -2.83 4.33 -10.84
CA ARG A 341 -3.62 4.02 -9.64
C ARG A 341 -4.90 4.82 -9.62
N PHE A 342 -6.01 4.12 -9.64
CA PHE A 342 -7.34 4.73 -9.58
C PHE A 342 -8.11 4.28 -8.34
N ARG A 343 -9.12 5.07 -7.98
CA ARG A 343 -10.05 4.81 -6.87
C ARG A 343 -11.50 5.06 -7.27
N GLY A 344 -12.43 4.32 -6.69
CA GLY A 344 -13.87 4.58 -6.81
C GLY A 344 -14.31 5.74 -5.91
N GLU A 345 -15.49 6.30 -6.16
CA GLU A 345 -16.10 7.28 -5.26
C GLU A 345 -16.59 6.63 -3.96
N LEU A 346 -16.46 7.39 -2.87
CA LEU A 346 -17.11 7.12 -1.60
C LEU A 346 -18.50 7.77 -1.65
N ASP A 347 -19.53 6.99 -1.94
CA ASP A 347 -20.90 7.41 -1.65
C ASP A 347 -21.09 7.37 -0.12
N ASP A 348 -21.05 8.56 0.48
CA ASP A 348 -21.53 8.90 1.81
C ASP A 348 -21.10 7.97 2.97
N GLY A 349 -20.01 8.36 3.65
CA GLY A 349 -19.77 8.08 5.07
C GLY A 349 -19.26 6.70 5.50
N ASP A 350 -19.64 5.60 4.83
CA ASP A 350 -19.42 4.25 5.38
C ASP A 350 -18.99 3.16 4.37
N LYS A 351 -18.89 3.46 3.07
CA LYS A 351 -18.44 2.48 2.07
C LYS A 351 -16.92 2.46 1.95
N GLU A 352 -16.35 1.28 1.73
CA GLU A 352 -14.93 1.12 1.48
C GLU A 352 -14.54 1.75 0.14
N THR A 353 -13.34 2.33 0.06
CA THR A 353 -12.80 2.83 -1.21
C THR A 353 -12.46 1.63 -2.11
N SER A 354 -13.07 1.53 -3.30
CA SER A 354 -12.65 0.57 -4.33
C SER A 354 -11.36 1.04 -5.00
N TYR A 355 -10.51 0.11 -5.45
CA TYR A 355 -9.24 0.43 -6.11
C TYR A 355 -9.07 -0.33 -7.41
N LEU A 356 -8.49 0.33 -8.42
CA LEU A 356 -8.10 -0.27 -9.69
C LEU A 356 -6.72 0.21 -10.08
N TYR A 357 -5.71 -0.66 -10.00
CA TYR A 357 -4.32 -0.33 -10.31
C TYR A 357 -3.83 -1.13 -11.50
N PHE A 358 -3.11 -0.45 -12.38
CA PHE A 358 -2.39 -1.04 -13.49
C PHE A 358 -0.88 -0.92 -13.27
N THR A 359 -0.15 -1.94 -13.69
CA THR A 359 1.31 -1.89 -13.84
C THR A 359 1.68 -2.17 -15.29
N LYS A 360 2.68 -1.44 -15.81
CA LYS A 360 3.17 -1.62 -17.17
C LYS A 360 3.82 -2.99 -17.31
N VAL A 361 3.59 -3.62 -18.46
CA VAL A 361 4.26 -4.88 -18.83
C VAL A 361 5.68 -4.54 -19.30
N LYS A 362 6.68 -5.14 -18.65
CA LYS A 362 8.11 -4.94 -18.97
C LYS A 362 8.58 -5.89 -20.06
#